data_AF-A0AAD0UW45-F1
#
_entry.id   AF-A0AAD0UW45-F1
#
_cell.length_a   1.000
_cell.length_b   1.000
_cell.length_c   1.000
_cell.angle_alpha   90.00
_cell.angle_beta   90.00
_cell.angle_gamma   90.00
#
_symmetry.space_group_name_H-M   'P 1'
#
loop_
_entity.id
_entity.type
_entity.pdbx_description
1 polymer ?
#
loop_
_entity_poly.entity_id
_entity_poly.type
_entity_poly.pdbx_seq_one_letter_code
_entity_poly.pdbx_strand_id
1 'polypeptide(L)'
;MNVNKIRLRNAAIVGVTAAVLEGLLIFFADPNASRWILIQSMLFWFSCGTVVSLAELGIPKFVSSIVLTELLNLPWFIALVVIPGNYGHLIPLIVASLIFGTIIGGLNLLLKTPKPAEAR
;
A
#
# COMPACT_ATOMS: atom_id res chain seq x y z
N MET A 1 -8.26 -10.09 23.74
CA MET A 1 -6.98 -9.75 23.07
C MET A 1 -6.81 -8.24 23.10
N ASN A 2 -5.63 -7.71 23.42
CA ASN A 2 -5.39 -6.26 23.51
C ASN A 2 -5.70 -5.58 22.15
N VAL A 3 -6.43 -4.47 22.15
CA VAL A 3 -6.84 -3.71 20.95
C VAL A 3 -5.64 -3.36 20.07
N ASN A 4 -4.51 -3.00 20.68
CA ASN A 4 -3.28 -2.68 19.96
C ASN A 4 -2.72 -3.91 19.22
N LYS A 5 -2.85 -5.10 19.81
CA LYS A 5 -2.44 -6.36 19.16
C LYS A 5 -3.35 -6.70 17.97
N ILE A 6 -4.66 -6.47 18.08
CA ILE A 6 -5.60 -6.67 16.96
C ILE A 6 -5.26 -5.73 15.80
N ARG A 7 -5.01 -4.45 16.12
CA ARG A 7 -4.70 -3.43 15.12
C ARG A 7 -3.39 -3.73 14.40
N LEU A 8 -2.33 -4.09 15.14
CA LEU A 8 -1.05 -4.47 14.54
C LEU A 8 -1.18 -5.73 13.67
N ARG A 9 -1.91 -6.75 14.15
CA ARG A 9 -2.17 -7.97 13.37
C ARG A 9 -2.90 -7.66 12.07
N ASN A 10 -3.95 -6.86 12.12
CA ASN A 10 -4.71 -6.49 10.92
C ASN A 10 -3.85 -5.68 9.96
N ALA A 11 -3.07 -4.72 10.45
CA ALA A 11 -2.14 -3.95 9.62
C ALA A 11 -1.09 -4.85 8.94
N ALA A 12 -0.54 -5.82 9.66
CA ALA A 12 0.39 -6.80 9.09
C ALA A 12 -0.28 -7.66 8.01
N ILE A 13 -1.53 -8.10 8.21
CA ILE A 13 -2.28 -8.86 7.19
C ILE A 13 -2.49 -8.01 5.93
N VAL A 14 -2.88 -6.74 6.09
CA VAL A 14 -3.07 -5.82 4.96
C VAL A 14 -1.75 -5.60 4.22
N GLY A 15 -0.65 -5.37 4.95
CA GLY A 15 0.69 -5.24 4.40
C GLY A 15 1.12 -6.50 3.62
N VAL A 16 1.00 -7.69 4.22
CA VAL A 16 1.34 -8.96 3.54
C VAL A 16 0.51 -9.13 2.28
N THR A 17 -0.78 -8.79 2.32
CA THR A 17 -1.65 -8.92 1.15
C THR A 17 -1.18 -8.00 0.02
N ALA A 18 -0.87 -6.74 0.32
CA ALA A 18 -0.32 -5.81 -0.68
C ALA A 18 1.04 -6.31 -1.24
N ALA A 19 1.94 -6.79 -0.38
CA ALA A 19 3.23 -7.32 -0.82
C ALA A 19 3.10 -8.55 -1.74
N VAL A 20 2.18 -9.47 -1.42
CA VAL A 20 1.92 -10.65 -2.25
C VAL A 20 1.32 -10.25 -3.60
N LEU A 21 0.36 -9.33 -3.60
CA LEU A 21 -0.24 -8.83 -4.84
C LEU A 21 0.80 -8.17 -5.75
N GLU A 22 1.70 -7.36 -5.18
CA GLU A 22 2.80 -6.79 -5.95
C GLU A 22 3.75 -7.86 -6.49
N GLY A 23 4.15 -8.81 -5.63
CA GLY A 23 5.03 -9.90 -6.03
C GLY A 23 4.44 -10.71 -7.19
N LEU A 24 3.13 -10.97 -7.17
CA LEU A 24 2.41 -11.62 -8.26
C LEU A 24 2.38 -10.75 -9.52
N LEU A 25 2.09 -9.45 -9.39
CA LEU A 25 2.09 -8.53 -10.53
C LEU A 25 3.43 -8.50 -11.24
N ILE A 26 4.53 -8.32 -10.50
CA ILE A 26 5.88 -8.30 -11.08
C ILE A 26 6.22 -9.66 -11.70
N PHE A 27 5.93 -10.76 -11.01
CA PHE A 27 6.23 -12.11 -11.50
C PHE A 27 5.55 -12.41 -12.84
N PHE A 28 4.28 -11.97 -13.01
CA PHE A 28 3.55 -12.18 -14.26
C PHE A 28 3.85 -11.11 -15.33
N ALA A 29 4.17 -9.88 -14.95
CA ALA A 29 4.42 -8.78 -15.89
C ALA A 29 5.84 -8.79 -16.46
N ASP A 30 6.84 -9.13 -15.65
CA ASP A 30 8.24 -9.20 -16.07
C ASP A 30 9.00 -10.33 -15.37
N PRO A 31 9.04 -11.53 -15.98
CA PRO A 31 9.79 -12.67 -15.45
C PRO A 31 11.30 -12.44 -15.33
N ASN A 32 11.82 -11.40 -16.01
CA ASN A 32 13.24 -11.04 -15.99
C ASN A 32 13.56 -9.98 -14.93
N ALA A 33 12.56 -9.49 -14.18
CA ALA A 33 12.76 -8.56 -13.10
C ALA A 33 13.78 -9.14 -12.09
N SER A 34 14.77 -8.32 -11.71
CA SER A 34 15.76 -8.72 -10.72
C SER A 34 15.06 -9.12 -9.41
N ARG A 35 15.53 -10.21 -8.78
CA ARG A 35 15.06 -10.62 -7.45
C ARG A 35 15.15 -9.49 -6.43
N TRP A 36 16.12 -8.59 -6.60
CA TRP A 36 16.27 -7.43 -5.74
C TRP A 36 15.14 -6.42 -5.89
N ILE A 37 14.72 -6.14 -7.13
CA ILE A 37 13.58 -5.26 -7.43
C ILE A 37 12.30 -5.85 -6.85
N LEU A 38 12.10 -7.17 -7.04
CA LEU A 38 10.95 -7.87 -6.46
C LEU A 38 10.88 -7.71 -4.94
N ILE A 39 11.98 -7.95 -4.23
CA ILE A 39 12.04 -7.81 -2.77
C ILE A 39 11.80 -6.35 -2.35
N GLN A 40 12.42 -5.37 -3.03
CA GLN A 40 12.23 -3.96 -2.71
C GLN A 40 10.78 -3.50 -2.91
N SER A 41 10.15 -3.88 -4.02
CA SER A 41 8.75 -3.56 -4.30
C SER A 41 7.81 -4.24 -3.30
N MET A 42 8.01 -5.52 -2.99
CA MET A 42 7.21 -6.23 -1.99
C MET A 42 7.35 -5.60 -0.59
N LEU A 43 8.56 -5.20 -0.19
CA LEU A 43 8.80 -4.53 1.10
C LEU A 43 8.15 -3.14 1.14
N PHE A 44 8.21 -2.40 0.03
CA PHE A 44 7.52 -1.13 -0.09
C PHE A 44 6.01 -1.31 0.09
N TRP A 45 5.39 -2.24 -0.64
CA TRP A 45 3.95 -2.46 -0.56
C TRP A 45 3.50 -3.04 0.78
N PHE A 46 4.33 -3.89 1.41
CA PHE A 46 4.14 -4.31 2.80
C PHE A 46 4.09 -3.11 3.75
N SER A 47 5.08 -2.23 3.63
CA SER A 47 5.22 -1.04 4.48
C SER A 47 4.08 -0.06 4.22
N CYS A 48 3.72 0.17 2.96
CA CYS A 48 2.60 1.00 2.55
C CYS A 48 1.29 0.49 3.16
N GLY A 49 0.94 -0.79 2.94
CA GLY A 49 -0.27 -1.38 3.51
C GLY A 49 -0.32 -1.31 5.04
N THR A 50 0.82 -1.52 5.70
CA THR A 50 0.93 -1.43 7.17
C THR A 50 0.75 0.00 7.67
N VAL A 51 1.49 0.96 7.11
CA VAL A 51 1.44 2.38 7.49
C VAL A 51 0.06 2.95 7.23
N VAL A 52 -0.53 2.69 6.07
CA VAL A 52 -1.88 3.16 5.73
C VAL A 52 -2.93 2.58 6.69
N SER A 53 -2.79 1.31 7.07
CA SER A 53 -3.68 0.66 8.04
C SER A 53 -3.54 1.23 9.45
N LEU A 54 -2.34 1.70 9.82
CA LEU A 54 -2.09 2.30 11.13
C LEU A 54 -2.33 3.82 11.16
N ALA A 55 -2.21 4.52 10.05
CA ALA A 55 -2.39 5.97 9.97
C ALA A 55 -3.86 6.35 10.17
N GLU A 56 -4.10 7.39 10.96
CA GLU A 56 -5.42 7.97 11.18
C GLU A 56 -5.38 9.44 10.73
N LEU A 57 -6.20 9.78 9.74
CA LEU A 57 -6.28 11.13 9.18
C LEU A 57 -7.58 11.86 9.55
N GLY A 58 -8.40 11.30 10.44
CA GLY A 58 -9.70 11.88 10.82
C GLY A 58 -10.79 11.80 9.74
N ILE A 59 -10.47 11.24 8.56
CA ILE A 59 -11.41 10.99 7.45
C ILE A 59 -11.74 9.49 7.34
N PRO A 60 -12.76 9.08 6.55
CA PRO A 60 -13.12 7.68 6.40
C PRO A 60 -11.93 6.82 5.95
N LYS A 61 -11.72 5.67 6.62
CA LYS A 61 -10.54 4.82 6.42
C LYS A 61 -10.31 4.40 4.97
N PHE A 62 -11.39 4.18 4.23
CA PHE A 62 -11.32 3.84 2.81
C PHE A 62 -10.69 4.99 1.99
N VAL A 63 -11.17 6.22 2.18
CA VAL A 63 -10.67 7.42 1.50
C VAL A 63 -9.24 7.73 1.94
N SER A 64 -8.95 7.68 3.25
CA SER A 64 -7.59 7.89 3.75
C SER A 64 -6.63 6.87 3.17
N SER A 65 -7.09 5.63 2.92
CA SER A 65 -6.24 4.59 2.36
C SER A 65 -5.83 4.90 0.94
N ILE A 66 -6.78 5.30 0.10
CA ILE A 66 -6.51 5.69 -1.30
C ILE A 66 -5.52 6.86 -1.33
N VAL A 67 -5.83 7.93 -0.59
CA VAL A 67 -5.00 9.15 -0.59
C VAL A 67 -3.60 8.87 -0.05
N LEU A 68 -3.47 8.15 1.07
CA LEU A 68 -2.15 7.84 1.63
C LEU A 68 -1.35 6.90 0.74
N THR A 69 -2.00 5.93 0.09
CA THR A 69 -1.31 5.05 -0.86
C THR A 69 -0.72 5.85 -2.02
N GLU A 70 -1.46 6.79 -2.60
CA GLU A 70 -0.94 7.69 -3.63
C GLU A 70 0.24 8.54 -3.11
N LEU A 71 0.10 9.13 -1.93
CA LEU A 71 1.15 9.97 -1.33
C LEU A 71 2.43 9.18 -1.07
N LEU A 72 2.31 7.95 -0.57
CA LEU A 72 3.45 7.07 -0.34
C LEU A 72 4.09 6.58 -1.63
N ASN A 73 3.36 6.60 -2.75
CA ASN A 73 3.85 6.20 -4.07
C ASN A 73 4.55 7.34 -4.84
N LEU A 74 4.46 8.58 -4.38
CA LEU A 74 5.10 9.74 -5.03
C LEU A 74 6.61 9.56 -5.31
N PRO A 75 7.43 8.97 -4.40
CA PRO A 75 8.84 8.73 -4.69
C PRO A 75 9.05 7.83 -5.91
N TRP A 76 8.16 6.84 -6.13
CA TRP A 76 8.21 5.97 -7.29
C TRP A 76 7.79 6.69 -8.58
N PHE A 77 6.82 7.59 -8.52
CA PHE A 77 6.48 8.43 -9.68
C PHE A 77 7.68 9.28 -10.09
N ILE A 78 8.39 9.86 -9.14
CA ILE A 78 9.60 10.65 -9.43
C ILE A 78 10.67 9.75 -10.05
N ALA A 79 10.95 8.59 -9.44
CA ALA A 79 12.01 7.69 -9.88
C ALA A 79 11.75 7.02 -11.24
N LEU A 80 10.50 6.66 -11.55
CA LEU A 80 10.14 5.88 -12.73
C LEU A 80 9.58 6.71 -13.89
N VAL A 81 9.11 7.93 -13.61
CA VAL A 81 8.48 8.80 -14.62
C VAL A 81 9.30 10.07 -14.80
N VAL A 82 9.51 10.84 -13.73
CA VAL A 82 10.07 12.19 -13.83
C VAL A 82 11.54 12.18 -14.18
N ILE A 83 12.35 11.39 -13.47
CA ILE A 83 13.80 11.29 -13.71
C ILE A 83 14.11 10.70 -15.09
N PRO A 84 13.52 9.56 -15.51
CA PRO A 84 13.79 8.99 -16.82
C PRO A 84 13.02 9.67 -17.98
N GLY A 85 12.10 10.60 -17.69
CA GLY A 85 11.27 11.28 -18.70
C GLY A 85 10.15 10.42 -19.30
N ASN A 86 9.80 9.29 -18.69
CA ASN A 86 8.82 8.32 -19.20
C ASN A 86 7.38 8.67 -18.78
N TYR A 87 6.88 9.83 -19.19
CA TYR A 87 5.53 10.30 -18.84
C TYR A 87 4.38 9.35 -19.24
N GLY A 88 4.60 8.48 -20.24
CA GLY A 88 3.63 7.44 -20.62
C GLY A 88 3.32 6.44 -19.51
N HIS A 89 4.22 6.26 -18.53
CA HIS A 89 4.01 5.35 -17.40
C HIS A 89 3.25 5.99 -16.22
N LEU A 90 3.03 7.31 -16.24
CA LEU A 90 2.40 8.02 -15.13
C LEU A 90 0.97 7.53 -14.87
N ILE A 91 0.15 7.45 -15.91
CA ILE A 91 -1.24 7.01 -15.79
C ILE A 91 -1.32 5.57 -15.28
N PRO A 92 -0.60 4.59 -15.88
CA PRO A 92 -0.53 3.24 -15.34
C PRO A 92 -0.14 3.17 -13.86
N LEU A 93 0.85 3.97 -13.45
CA LEU A 93 1.33 3.99 -12.06
C LEU A 93 0.28 4.53 -11.08
N ILE A 94 -0.39 5.63 -11.44
CA ILE A 94 -1.49 6.19 -10.64
C ILE A 94 -2.63 5.18 -10.55
N VAL A 95 -3.03 4.56 -11.68
CA VAL A 95 -4.10 3.57 -11.68
C VAL A 95 -3.73 2.36 -10.81
N ALA A 96 -2.48 1.89 -10.87
CA ALA A 96 -2.00 0.83 -10.00
C ALA A 96 -2.11 1.21 -8.52
N SER A 97 -1.63 2.39 -8.11
CA SER A 97 -1.74 2.80 -6.70
C SER A 97 -3.17 3.04 -6.24
N LEU A 98 -4.07 3.50 -7.11
CA LEU A 98 -5.50 3.61 -6.81
C LEU A 98 -6.13 2.23 -6.54
N ILE A 99 -5.77 1.23 -7.35
CA ILE A 99 -6.24 -0.16 -7.17
C ILE A 99 -5.73 -0.70 -5.83
N PHE A 100 -4.43 -0.56 -5.55
CA PHE A 100 -3.88 -1.02 -4.28
C PHE A 100 -4.45 -0.27 -3.07
N GLY A 101 -4.61 1.05 -3.16
CA GLY A 101 -5.20 1.87 -2.11
C GLY A 101 -6.65 1.48 -1.82
N THR A 102 -7.39 1.11 -2.88
CA THR A 102 -8.76 0.57 -2.77
C THR A 102 -8.77 -0.80 -2.07
N ILE A 103 -7.85 -1.69 -2.42
CA ILE A 103 -7.71 -3.01 -1.78
C ILE A 103 -7.34 -2.85 -0.30
N ILE A 104 -6.35 -2.02 0.02
CA ILE A 104 -5.92 -1.71 1.39
C ILE A 104 -7.08 -1.14 2.20
N GLY A 105 -7.81 -0.18 1.64
CA GLY A 105 -8.99 0.42 2.27
C GLY A 105 -10.10 -0.59 2.51
N GLY A 106 -10.41 -1.41 1.51
CA GLY A 106 -11.41 -2.48 1.59
C GLY A 106 -11.05 -3.53 2.64
N LEU A 107 -9.80 -3.99 2.69
CA LEU A 107 -9.33 -4.95 3.69
C LEU A 107 -9.41 -4.39 5.10
N ASN A 108 -9.10 -3.10 5.31
CA ASN A 108 -9.26 -2.47 6.61
C ASN A 108 -10.72 -2.44 7.09
N LEU A 109 -11.67 -2.23 6.17
CA LEU A 109 -13.10 -2.30 6.48
C LEU A 109 -13.54 -3.74 6.78
N LEU A 110 -13.11 -4.71 5.97
CA LEU A 110 -13.45 -6.13 6.12
C LEU A 110 -12.92 -6.71 7.44
N LEU A 111 -11.68 -6.38 7.79
CA LEU A 111 -11.04 -6.85 9.02
C LEU A 111 -11.52 -6.09 10.27
N LYS A 112 -12.40 -5.09 10.12
CA LYS A 112 -12.90 -4.22 11.19
C LYS A 112 -11.77 -3.67 12.05
N THR A 113 -10.73 -3.13 11.42
CA THR A 113 -9.54 -2.62 12.13
C THR A 113 -9.97 -1.60 13.19
N PRO A 114 -9.69 -1.85 14.49
CA PRO A 114 -10.12 -0.95 15.54
C PRO A 114 -9.43 0.40 15.43
N LYS A 115 -10.18 1.48 15.67
CA LYS A 115 -9.60 2.80 15.88
C LYS A 115 -8.71 2.77 17.13
N PRO A 116 -7.64 3.60 17.20
CA PRO A 116 -6.95 3.83 18.47
C PRO A 116 -7.98 4.21 19.53
N ALA A 117 -7.81 3.71 20.75
CA ALA A 117 -8.45 4.36 21.88
C ALA A 117 -8.00 5.82 21.87
N GLU A 118 -8.94 6.75 21.76
CA GLU A 118 -8.66 8.17 21.89
C GLU A 118 -7.82 8.34 23.14
N ALA A 119 -6.59 8.86 22.98
CA ALA A 119 -5.84 9.36 24.11
C ALA A 119 -6.66 10.53 24.66
N ARG A 120 -7.48 10.23 25.68
CA ARG A 120 -8.09 11.23 26.54
C ARG A 120 -7.00 12.01 27.25
#